data_AF-X7F5U9-F1
#
_entry.id   AF-X7F5U9-F1
#
_cell.length_a   1.000
_cell.length_b   1.000
_cell.length_c   1.000
_cell.angle_alpha   90.00
_cell.angle_beta   90.00
_cell.angle_gamma   90.00
#
_symmetry.space_group_name_H-M   'P 1'
#
loop_
_entity.id
_entity.type
_entity.pdbx_description
1 polymer ?
#
loop_
_entity_poly.entity_id
_entity_poly.type
_entity_poly.pdbx_seq_one_letter_code
_entity_poly.pdbx_strand_id
1 'polypeptide(L)' 'MIFVPVARDGSLFHPDLVRGGKYQIGAKGEEQHFDNFDDALAALNAMPIPRWRRPNEQGHWGIVSGVAWQRVERQK' A
#
# COMPACT_ATOMS: atom_id res chain seq x y z
N MET A 1 9.50 12.07 -8.33
CA MET A 1 8.25 11.40 -8.77
C MET A 1 8.38 9.92 -8.46
N ILE A 2 7.31 9.28 -7.99
CA ILE A 2 7.26 7.86 -7.68
C ILE A 2 5.99 7.25 -8.28
N PHE A 3 5.99 5.95 -8.54
CA PHE A 3 4.79 5.21 -8.92
C PHE A 3 4.23 4.52 -7.68
N VAL A 4 2.95 4.69 -7.43
CA VAL A 4 2.24 4.03 -6.32
C VAL A 4 1.09 3.18 -6.88
N PRO A 5 0.81 2.01 -6.30
CA PRO A 5 -0.31 1.20 -6.75
C PRO A 5 -1.64 1.84 -6.36
N VAL A 6 -2.63 1.63 -7.22
CA VAL A 6 -4.01 2.10 -7.07
C VAL A 6 -4.93 0.89 -7.00
N ALA A 7 -5.77 0.82 -5.97
CA ALA A 7 -6.80 -0.20 -5.86
C ALA A 7 -8.02 0.13 -6.75
N ARG A 8 -8.90 -0.85 -6.93
CA ARG A 8 -10.10 -0.70 -7.78
C ARG A 8 -11.07 0.39 -7.31
N ASP A 9 -11.07 0.69 -6.02
CA ASP A 9 -11.87 1.74 -5.40
C ASP A 9 -11.23 3.14 -5.47
N GLY A 10 -10.09 3.27 -6.17
CA GLY A 10 -9.34 4.51 -6.32
C GLY A 10 -8.39 4.82 -5.16
N SER A 11 -8.36 4.01 -4.10
CA SER A 11 -7.41 4.21 -3.00
C SER A 11 -5.97 3.94 -3.47
N LEU A 12 -5.07 4.83 -3.07
CA LEU A 12 -3.64 4.78 -3.38
C LEU A 12 -2.88 4.20 -2.20
N PHE A 13 -1.73 3.58 -2.44
CA PHE A 13 -0.76 3.40 -1.38
C PHE A 13 -0.04 4.72 -1.08
N HIS A 14 -0.17 5.23 0.15
CA HIS A 14 0.43 6.49 0.59
C HIS A 14 1.00 6.38 2.02
N PRO A 15 1.87 7.32 2.44
CA PRO A 15 2.57 7.25 3.74
C PRO A 15 1.66 7.15 4.97
N ASP A 16 0.44 7.68 4.95
CA ASP A 16 -0.45 7.64 6.12
C ASP A 16 -1.14 6.28 6.34
N LEU A 17 -0.86 5.28 5.49
CA LEU A 17 -1.33 3.91 5.67
C LEU A 17 -0.52 3.11 6.69
N VAL A 18 0.37 3.76 7.43
CA VAL A 18 1.07 3.17 8.57
C VAL A 18 0.10 2.88 9.72
N ARG A 19 0.10 1.64 10.24
CA ARG A 19 -0.72 1.24 11.37
C ARG A 19 0.13 0.62 12.47
N GLY A 20 0.06 1.18 13.67
CA GLY A 20 0.92 0.74 14.77
C GLY A 20 2.41 0.87 14.47
N GLY A 21 2.79 1.86 13.64
CA GLY A 21 4.17 2.09 13.22
C GLY A 21 4.65 1.23 12.05
N LYS A 22 3.81 0.35 11.48
CA LYS A 22 4.22 -0.52 10.35
C LYS A 22 3.24 -0.46 9.18
N TYR A 23 3.78 -0.58 7.97
CA TYR A 23 3.02 -0.89 6.76
C TYR A 23 2.85 -2.40 6.65
N GLN A 24 1.64 -2.84 6.30
CA GLN A 24 1.33 -4.26 6.15
C GLN A 24 1.04 -4.57 4.67
N ILE A 25 1.91 -5.36 4.06
CA ILE A 25 1.98 -5.62 2.61
C ILE A 25 1.89 -7.13 2.36
N GLY A 26 1.13 -7.55 1.35
CA GLY A 26 0.99 -8.97 0.97
C GLY A 26 -0.43 -9.49 1.01
N ALA A 27 -0.59 -10.75 0.60
CA ALA A 27 -1.87 -11.44 0.65
C ALA A 27 -2.25 -11.82 2.08
N LYS A 28 -3.54 -12.11 2.30
CA LYS A 28 -4.03 -12.56 3.61
C LYS A 28 -3.31 -13.85 4.04
N GLY A 29 -2.64 -13.83 5.18
CA GLY A 29 -1.85 -14.95 5.71
C GLY A 29 -0.37 -14.94 5.32
N GLU A 30 0.05 -14.04 4.41
CA GLU A 30 1.44 -13.89 3.95
C GLU A 30 1.90 -12.42 4.11
N GLU A 31 1.31 -11.69 5.06
CA GLU A 31 1.60 -10.28 5.23
C GLU A 31 2.99 -10.04 5.82
N GLN A 32 3.77 -9.21 5.13
CA GLN A 32 5.05 -8.68 5.57
C GLN A 32 4.84 -7.28 6.17
N HIS A 33 5.67 -6.95 7.16
CA HIS A 33 5.59 -5.71 7.89
C HIS A 33 6.85 -4.87 7.67
N PHE A 34 6.67 -3.60 7.34
CA PHE A 34 7.75 -2.67 7.02
C PHE A 34 7.65 -1.40 7.87
N ASP A 35 8.78 -0.88 8.32
CA ASP A 35 8.82 0.29 9.21
C ASP A 35 8.88 1.62 8.44
N ASN A 36 9.24 1.57 7.15
CA ASN A 36 9.32 2.74 6.30
C ASN A 36 8.55 2.55 4.99
N PHE A 37 8.13 3.69 4.42
CA PHE A 37 7.29 3.72 3.23
C PHE A 37 8.02 3.19 1.99
N ASP A 38 9.32 3.46 1.86
CA ASP A 38 10.08 3.13 0.66
C ASP A 38 10.29 1.62 0.52
N ASP A 39 10.61 0.93 1.61
CA ASP A 39 10.75 -0.52 1.64
C ASP A 39 9.41 -1.20 1.41
N ALA A 40 8.33 -0.66 1.99
CA ALA A 40 6.98 -1.15 1.73
C ALA A 40 6.57 -0.98 0.25
N LEU A 41 6.90 0.17 -0.34
CA LEU A 41 6.65 0.44 -1.75
C LEU A 41 7.51 -0.45 -2.66
N ALA A 42 8.78 -0.69 -2.31
CA ALA A 42 9.65 -1.60 -3.03
C ALA A 42 9.10 -3.04 -3.01
N ALA A 43 8.60 -3.50 -1.85
CA ALA A 43 7.92 -4.79 -1.72
C ALA A 43 6.67 -4.88 -2.60
N LEU A 44 5.85 -3.83 -2.65
CA LEU A 44 4.69 -3.77 -3.55
C LEU A 44 5.09 -3.85 -5.03
N ASN A 45 6.17 -3.18 -5.44
CA ASN A 45 6.68 -3.22 -6.82
C ASN A 45 7.22 -4.60 -7.21
N ALA A 46 7.74 -5.37 -6.24
CA ALA A 46 8.25 -6.73 -6.49
C ALA A 46 7.14 -7.79 -6.58
N MET A 47 5.90 -7.46 -6.16
CA MET A 47 4.78 -8.40 -6.19
C MET A 47 4.13 -8.46 -7.58
N PRO A 48 3.75 -9.66 -8.07
CA PRO A 48 2.95 -9.79 -9.29
C PRO A 48 1.60 -9.07 -9.19
N ILE A 49 1.00 -9.09 -7.98
CA ILE A 49 -0.20 -8.33 -7.63
C ILE A 49 0.10 -7.59 -6.33
N PRO A 50 0.33 -6.26 -6.37
CA PRO A 50 0.59 -5.48 -5.16
C PRO A 50 -0.62 -5.55 -4.22
N ARG A 51 -0.39 -5.85 -2.95
CA ARG A 51 -1.44 -5.92 -1.92
C ARG A 51 -1.01 -5.21 -0.66
N TRP A 52 -1.87 -4.38 -0.11
CA TRP A 52 -1.60 -3.65 1.12
C TRP A 52 -2.86 -3.48 1.95
N ARG A 53 -2.70 -3.14 3.23
CA ARG A 53 -3.81 -2.75 4.10
C ARG A 53 -4.10 -1.27 4.07
N ARG A 54 -5.39 -0.92 4.08
CA ARG A 54 -5.88 0.45 4.22
C ARG A 54 -7.21 0.49 4.98
N PRO A 55 -7.59 1.62 5.61
CA PRO A 55 -8.93 1.79 6.19
C PRO A 55 -9.98 2.04 5.10
N ASN A 56 -11.15 1.41 5.23
CA ASN A 56 -12.33 1.76 4.43
C ASN A 56 -13.06 2.98 5.04
N GLU A 57 -14.16 3.39 4.42
CA GLU A 57 -14.98 4.53 4.88
C GLU A 57 -15.54 4.37 6.30
N GLN A 58 -15.67 3.13 6.79
CA GLN A 58 -16.12 2.80 8.14
C GLN A 58 -14.94 2.69 9.14
N GLY A 59 -13.70 2.96 8.70
CA GLY A 59 -12.49 2.82 9.52
C GLY A 59 -12.00 1.38 9.69
N HIS A 60 -12.66 0.39 9.07
CA HIS A 60 -12.21 -0.99 9.09
C HIS A 60 -11.04 -1.19 8.13
N TRP A 61 -9.98 -1.82 8.61
CA TRP A 61 -8.79 -2.07 7.81
C TRP A 61 -8.90 -3.38 7.05
N GLY A 62 -8.83 -3.29 5.73
CA GLY A 62 -8.88 -4.43 4.81
C GLY A 62 -7.66 -4.49 3.91
N ILE A 63 -7.40 -5.68 3.35
CA ILE A 63 -6.40 -5.85 2.29
C ILE A 63 -7.05 -5.48 0.96
N VAL A 64 -6.39 -4.64 0.18
CA VAL A 64 -6.76 -4.33 -1.20
C VAL A 64 -5.70 -4.86 -2.16
N SER A 65 -6.08 -5.02 -3.43
CA SER A 65 -5.14 -5.34 -4.51
C SER A 65 -5.03 -4.16 -5.45
N GLY A 66 -3.81 -3.82 -5.84
CA GLY A 66 -3.55 -2.81 -6.85
C GLY A 66 -3.92 -3.35 -8.23
N VAL A 67 -4.65 -2.53 -8.98
CA VAL A 67 -5.10 -2.82 -10.34
C VAL A 67 -4.48 -1.86 -11.37
N ALA A 68 -3.87 -0.77 -10.91
CA ALA A 68 -3.17 0.20 -11.73
C ALA A 68 -2.00 0.82 -10.96
N TRP A 69 -1.16 1.57 -11.66
CA TRP A 69 -0.07 2.36 -11.09
C TRP A 69 -0.26 3.82 -11.45
N GLN A 70 -0.13 4.71 -10.46
CA GLN A 70 -0.23 6.15 -10.65
C GLN A 70 1.10 6.82 -10.35
N ARG A 71 1.51 7.73 -11.23
CA ARG A 71 2.66 8.60 -11.02
C ARG A 71 2.26 9.74 -10.10
N VAL A 72 2.94 9.87 -8.97
CA VAL A 72 2.72 10.96 -8.00
C VAL A 72 4.01 11.73 -7.75
N GLU A 73 3.86 13.02 -7.42
CA GLU A 73 4.97 13.81 -6.91
C GLU A 73 5.26 13.41 -5.47
N ARG A 74 6.54 13.31 -5.15
CA ARG A 74 6.96 13.11 -3.77
C ARG A 74 6.91 14.49 -3.14
N GLN A 75 5.97 14.73 -2.24
CA GLN A 75 5.96 15.98 -1.50
C GLN A 75 7.24 16.05 -0.66
N LYS A 76 7.94 17.18 -0.76
CA LYS A 76 9.23 17.43 -0.10
C LYS A 76 9.08 17.63 1.39
#